data_AF-A0A1Y5NG22-F1
#
_entry.id   AF-A0A1Y5NG22-F1
#
_cell.length_a   1.000
_cell.length_b   1.000
_cell.length_c   1.000
_cell.angle_alpha   90.00
_cell.angle_beta   90.00
_cell.angle_gamma   90.00
#
_symmetry.space_group_name_H-M   'P 1'
#
loop_
_entity.id
_entity.type
_entity.pdbx_description
1 polymer ?
#
loop_
_entity_poly.entity_id
_entity_poly.type
_entity_poly.pdbx_seq_one_letter_code
_entity_poly.pdbx_strand_id
1 'polypeptide(L)'
;MTHVTKEEALNYHIGGKIEIKVKTPCETSRDLSMAYTPGVAEPCKEIEADNELAYKYTNKANLVAVITDGTAVLGLGDIGAIAGKPVMEGKSVLFKKFANVDAFDIELDEHDPDKIVEICKALAPTFGGINLEDIRAPKCFEIERKLQEAVDIPVMHDDQHGTAMITSAGMINAMEISGKDISKIKIVVSGAGAAGIACAKMYKALGAKHIVMIDSKGVIHSKRTDLTPEKVEFALETEDRTLADAMRGADMFLGLSKPGVLTKEMVASMNKEPIIFALANPVPEIYPEDVEAVRSDVMMGTGRSDYPNQVNNVLGFPFIFRGALDVRAKKITENMKMAAARALAQLAKEPVPAEVLKASGVSELKFGKEYIIPKPFDKRVLTAVAPAVAKAAVEDGVARVKDFDVEAYRAKLAKGF
;
A
#
# COMPACT_ATOMS: atom_id res chain seq x y z
N MET A 1 -22.67 9.51 -8.39
CA MET A 1 -21.31 9.92 -7.98
C MET A 1 -20.98 11.24 -8.64
N THR A 2 -20.18 12.08 -8.00
CA THR A 2 -19.75 13.36 -8.57
C THR A 2 -18.65 13.11 -9.60
N HIS A 3 -18.94 13.36 -10.88
CA HIS A 3 -17.91 13.42 -11.91
C HIS A 3 -16.98 14.58 -11.58
N VAL A 4 -15.69 14.30 -11.31
CA VAL A 4 -14.68 15.33 -11.10
C VAL A 4 -14.23 15.84 -12.47
N THR A 5 -14.49 17.11 -12.76
CA THR A 5 -14.04 17.75 -13.99
C THR A 5 -12.56 18.14 -13.92
N LYS A 6 -11.93 18.34 -15.07
CA LYS A 6 -10.55 18.85 -15.15
C LYS A 6 -10.41 20.20 -14.44
N GLU A 7 -11.39 21.07 -14.60
CA GLU A 7 -11.37 22.41 -14.00
C GLU A 7 -11.45 22.35 -12.48
N GLU A 8 -12.36 21.55 -11.92
CA GLU A 8 -12.45 21.32 -10.47
C GLU A 8 -11.14 20.75 -9.92
N ALA A 9 -10.55 19.76 -10.60
CA ALA A 9 -9.29 19.18 -10.20
C ALA A 9 -8.15 20.22 -10.20
N LEU A 10 -8.01 21.03 -11.25
CA LEU A 10 -6.97 22.07 -11.32
C LEU A 10 -7.17 23.15 -10.26
N ASN A 11 -8.40 23.62 -10.07
CA ASN A 11 -8.72 24.64 -9.07
C ASN A 11 -8.43 24.14 -7.65
N TYR A 12 -8.70 22.86 -7.35
CA TYR A 12 -8.36 22.25 -6.06
C TYR A 12 -6.86 22.24 -5.75
N HIS A 13 -5.99 22.28 -6.78
CA HIS A 13 -4.54 22.21 -6.61
C HIS A 13 -3.85 23.58 -6.61
N ILE A 14 -4.59 24.70 -6.75
CA ILE A 14 -3.99 26.05 -6.69
C ILE A 14 -3.39 26.27 -5.30
N GLY A 15 -2.07 26.47 -5.23
CA GLY A 15 -1.33 26.66 -3.97
C GLY A 15 -0.82 25.38 -3.32
N GLY A 16 -1.03 24.21 -3.94
CA GLY A 16 -0.66 22.91 -3.36
C GLY A 16 -1.67 22.41 -2.32
N LYS A 17 -1.42 21.22 -1.77
CA LYS A 17 -2.35 20.52 -0.86
C LYS A 17 -1.91 20.42 0.59
N ILE A 18 -0.67 20.80 0.88
CA ILE A 18 -0.07 20.70 2.21
C ILE A 18 0.56 22.03 2.63
N GLU A 19 0.60 22.27 3.93
CA GLU A 19 1.28 23.40 4.55
C GLU A 19 2.02 22.95 5.80
N ILE A 20 3.06 23.70 6.20
CA ILE A 20 3.72 23.49 7.50
C ILE A 20 3.05 24.39 8.53
N LYS A 21 2.57 23.79 9.60
CA LYS A 21 1.98 24.50 10.74
C LYS A 21 2.85 24.39 11.98
N VAL A 22 3.02 25.52 12.68
CA VAL A 22 3.69 25.56 13.98
C VAL A 22 2.86 24.77 15.01
N LYS A 23 3.49 23.76 15.64
CA LYS A 23 2.84 22.86 16.61
C LYS A 23 2.86 23.41 18.05
N THR A 24 3.93 24.11 18.42
CA THR A 24 4.15 24.64 19.78
C THR A 24 4.05 26.16 19.75
N PRO A 25 3.35 26.82 20.70
CA PRO A 25 3.22 28.27 20.72
C PRO A 25 4.56 29.01 20.56
N CYS A 26 4.55 30.12 19.81
CA CYS A 26 5.71 30.97 19.56
C CYS A 26 5.28 32.45 19.48
N GLU A 27 4.58 32.93 20.51
CA GLU A 27 3.91 34.25 20.52
C GLU A 27 4.62 35.26 21.43
N THR A 28 5.45 34.79 22.36
CA THR A 28 6.16 35.63 23.33
C THR A 28 7.68 35.54 23.18
N SER A 29 8.42 36.49 23.75
CA SER A 29 9.89 36.44 23.81
C SER A 29 10.40 35.19 24.53
N ARG A 30 9.64 34.70 25.52
CA ARG A 30 9.94 33.45 26.21
C ARG A 30 9.80 32.27 25.26
N ASP A 31 8.70 32.20 24.51
CA ASP A 31 8.49 31.11 23.54
C ASP A 31 9.57 31.10 22.47
N LEU A 32 9.93 32.27 21.92
CA LEU A 32 11.04 32.39 20.96
C LEU A 32 12.36 31.88 21.55
N SER A 33 12.64 32.21 22.82
CA SER A 33 13.84 31.74 23.54
C SER A 33 13.84 30.24 23.80
N MET A 34 12.68 29.59 23.83
CA MET A 34 12.53 28.14 23.98
C MET A 34 12.55 27.41 22.62
N ALA A 35 11.87 27.97 21.61
CA ALA A 35 11.80 27.41 20.26
C ALA A 35 13.13 27.55 19.51
N TYR A 36 13.91 28.58 19.84
CA TYR A 36 15.21 28.85 19.23
C TYR A 36 16.26 29.17 20.31
N THR A 37 17.22 30.04 20.02
CA THR A 37 18.29 30.38 20.96
C THR A 37 17.77 31.20 22.15
N PRO A 38 18.27 30.92 23.37
CA PRO A 38 19.28 29.92 23.70
C PRO A 38 18.72 28.51 23.99
N GLY A 39 17.41 28.35 24.21
CA GLY A 39 16.79 27.14 24.73
C GLY A 39 16.94 25.90 23.84
N VAL A 40 16.95 26.07 22.52
CA VAL A 40 17.12 24.97 21.54
C VAL A 40 18.46 24.22 21.70
N ALA A 41 19.47 24.83 22.33
CA ALA A 41 20.75 24.18 22.58
C ALA A 41 20.64 22.97 23.53
N GLU A 42 19.69 22.99 24.47
CA GLU A 42 19.51 21.92 25.45
C GLU A 42 19.08 20.59 24.81
N PRO A 43 17.98 20.49 24.02
CA PRO A 43 17.66 19.24 23.33
C PRO A 43 18.74 18.82 22.33
N CYS A 44 19.51 19.75 21.73
CA CYS A 44 20.65 19.40 20.88
C CYS A 44 21.75 18.64 21.65
N LYS A 45 22.14 19.12 22.84
CA LYS A 45 23.15 18.44 23.69
C LYS A 45 22.66 17.07 24.16
N GLU A 46 21.38 16.96 24.53
CA GLU A 46 20.77 15.69 24.92
C GLU A 46 20.81 14.68 23.75
N ILE A 47 20.48 15.11 22.53
CA ILE A 47 20.54 14.26 21.33
C ILE A 47 21.98 13.90 20.96
N GLU A 48 22.93 14.84 21.10
CA GLU A 48 24.36 14.56 20.90
C GLU A 48 24.86 13.45 21.84
N ALA A 49 24.38 13.43 23.09
CA ALA A 49 24.70 12.40 24.06
C ALA A 49 23.97 11.07 23.79
N ASP A 50 22.73 11.12 23.32
CA ASP A 50 21.92 9.95 22.94
C ASP A 50 20.99 10.25 21.74
N ASN A 51 21.35 9.74 20.56
CA ASN A 51 20.60 9.94 19.32
C ASN A 51 19.15 9.43 19.39
N GLU A 52 18.82 8.46 20.26
CA GLU A 52 17.44 7.97 20.42
C GLU A 52 16.50 9.05 20.97
N LEU A 53 17.05 10.07 21.66
CA LEU A 53 16.27 11.21 22.14
C LEU A 53 15.75 12.10 21.01
N ALA A 54 16.22 11.93 19.78
CA ALA A 54 15.63 12.58 18.61
C ALA A 54 14.15 12.20 18.44
N TYR A 55 13.76 10.96 18.77
CA TYR A 55 12.35 10.54 18.76
C TYR A 55 11.49 11.18 19.86
N LYS A 56 12.13 11.77 20.88
CA LYS A 56 11.44 12.45 21.99
C LYS A 56 11.35 13.96 21.76
N TYR A 57 12.45 14.58 21.36
CA TYR A 57 12.59 16.04 21.31
C TYR A 57 12.39 16.64 19.92
N THR A 58 12.17 15.83 18.88
CA THR A 58 11.85 16.33 17.54
C THR A 58 10.59 15.67 16.97
N ASN A 59 10.18 16.09 15.78
CA ASN A 59 9.07 15.46 15.06
C ASN A 59 9.45 14.14 14.36
N LYS A 60 10.72 13.68 14.43
CA LYS A 60 11.19 12.43 13.80
C LYS A 60 10.29 11.24 14.08
N ALA A 61 9.74 11.12 15.28
CA ALA A 61 8.86 10.01 15.67
C ALA A 61 7.54 9.92 14.89
N ASN A 62 7.14 10.98 14.19
CA ASN A 62 5.88 11.05 13.46
C ASN A 62 6.06 11.46 11.99
N LEU A 63 7.30 11.67 11.52
CA LEU A 63 7.59 12.22 10.20
C LEU A 63 7.99 11.12 9.22
N VAL A 64 7.32 11.03 8.08
CA VAL A 64 7.65 10.10 6.98
C VAL A 64 8.07 10.87 5.73
N ALA A 65 9.14 10.43 5.07
CA ALA A 65 9.49 10.92 3.74
C ALA A 65 8.68 10.16 2.68
N VAL A 66 7.98 10.87 1.80
CA VAL A 66 7.39 10.29 0.59
C VAL A 66 8.37 10.56 -0.55
N ILE A 67 9.12 9.54 -0.97
CA ILE A 67 10.22 9.65 -1.93
C ILE A 67 9.78 9.09 -3.27
N THR A 68 10.00 9.85 -4.34
CA THR A 68 9.80 9.41 -5.72
C THR A 68 10.88 9.93 -6.64
N ASP A 69 11.11 9.27 -7.78
CA ASP A 69 11.85 9.82 -8.93
C ASP A 69 10.92 10.19 -10.10
N GLY A 70 9.61 9.99 -9.95
CA GLY A 70 8.60 10.33 -10.96
C GLY A 70 8.58 9.42 -12.19
N THR A 71 9.23 8.26 -12.16
CA THR A 71 9.38 7.38 -13.34
C THR A 71 8.21 6.41 -13.59
N ALA A 72 7.28 6.28 -12.64
CA ALA A 72 6.10 5.42 -12.74
C ALA A 72 4.85 6.04 -12.10
N VAL A 73 4.60 7.33 -12.32
CA VAL A 73 3.47 8.06 -11.70
C VAL A 73 2.13 7.54 -12.21
N LEU A 74 1.39 6.85 -11.36
CA LEU A 74 0.07 6.29 -11.68
C LEU A 74 0.09 5.48 -13.00
N GLY A 75 -0.92 5.67 -13.86
CA GLY A 75 -0.95 5.15 -15.23
C GLY A 75 -0.28 6.08 -16.27
N LEU A 76 0.35 7.17 -15.85
CA LEU A 76 0.97 8.17 -16.74
C LEU A 76 2.40 7.78 -17.13
N GLY A 77 3.06 6.94 -16.33
CA GLY A 77 4.41 6.46 -16.59
C GLY A 77 5.46 7.45 -16.11
N ASP A 78 6.51 7.62 -16.91
CA ASP A 78 7.60 8.54 -16.58
C ASP A 78 7.26 9.94 -17.05
N ILE A 79 6.92 10.80 -16.08
CA ILE A 79 6.58 12.20 -16.30
C ILE A 79 7.57 13.13 -15.57
N GLY A 80 8.59 12.56 -14.93
CA GLY A 80 9.58 13.26 -14.13
C GLY A 80 9.10 13.70 -12.75
N ALA A 81 10.06 13.98 -11.86
CA ALA A 81 9.85 14.35 -10.46
C ALA A 81 8.85 15.51 -10.29
N ILE A 82 9.02 16.62 -11.01
CA ILE A 82 8.17 17.82 -10.86
C ILE A 82 6.70 17.52 -11.21
N ALA A 83 6.44 16.78 -12.28
CA ALA A 83 5.06 16.47 -12.67
C ALA A 83 4.41 15.43 -11.75
N GLY A 84 5.21 14.62 -11.05
CA GLY A 84 4.77 13.68 -10.01
C GLY A 84 4.39 14.35 -8.69
N LYS A 85 4.91 15.55 -8.41
CA LYS A 85 4.70 16.28 -7.13
C LYS A 85 3.25 16.32 -6.64
N PRO A 86 2.23 16.63 -7.47
CA PRO A 86 0.86 16.62 -6.99
C PRO A 86 0.44 15.25 -6.44
N VAL A 87 0.92 14.14 -6.98
CA VAL A 87 0.60 12.80 -6.44
C VAL A 87 1.23 12.61 -5.07
N MET A 88 2.48 13.04 -4.89
CA MET A 88 3.21 12.93 -3.63
C MET A 88 2.60 13.81 -2.52
N GLU A 89 2.24 15.06 -2.81
CA GLU A 89 1.47 15.88 -1.87
C GLU A 89 0.15 15.20 -1.48
N GLY A 90 -0.49 14.52 -2.44
CA GLY A 90 -1.69 13.72 -2.20
C GLY A 90 -1.44 12.60 -1.20
N LYS A 91 -0.32 11.86 -1.33
CA LYS A 91 0.09 10.83 -0.35
C LYS A 91 0.29 11.43 1.04
N SER A 92 0.90 12.61 1.12
CA SER A 92 1.07 13.33 2.39
C SER A 92 -0.26 13.69 3.05
N VAL A 93 -1.25 14.15 2.28
CA VAL A 93 -2.62 14.39 2.77
C VAL A 93 -3.23 13.10 3.34
N LEU A 94 -3.05 11.97 2.67
CA LEU A 94 -3.62 10.69 3.10
C LEU A 94 -2.96 10.16 4.38
N PHE A 95 -1.63 10.23 4.49
CA PHE A 95 -0.91 9.92 5.74
C PHE A 95 -1.46 10.73 6.91
N LYS A 96 -1.61 12.04 6.72
CA LYS A 96 -2.09 12.94 7.77
C LYS A 96 -3.56 12.67 8.11
N LYS A 97 -4.41 12.54 7.11
CA LYS A 97 -5.86 12.40 7.30
C LYS A 97 -6.27 11.10 7.95
N PHE A 98 -5.67 9.98 7.53
CA PHE A 98 -6.11 8.65 7.94
C PHE A 98 -5.36 8.11 9.16
N ALA A 99 -4.11 8.53 9.37
CA ALA A 99 -3.26 7.98 10.42
C ALA A 99 -2.55 9.04 11.29
N ASN A 100 -2.82 10.33 11.06
CA ASN A 100 -2.13 11.44 11.71
C ASN A 100 -0.59 11.32 11.66
N VAL A 101 -0.09 10.79 10.54
CA VAL A 101 1.34 10.76 10.25
C VAL A 101 1.68 12.05 9.52
N ASP A 102 2.69 12.78 10.00
CA ASP A 102 3.21 13.93 9.26
C ASP A 102 4.07 13.36 8.12
N ALA A 103 3.76 13.74 6.89
CA ALA A 103 4.46 13.26 5.72
C ALA A 103 4.96 14.44 4.91
N PHE A 104 6.19 14.32 4.39
CA PHE A 104 6.83 15.34 3.57
C PHE A 104 7.29 14.68 2.28
N ASP A 105 6.81 15.21 1.16
CA ASP A 105 7.15 14.75 -0.18
C ASP A 105 8.50 15.28 -0.64
N ILE A 106 9.28 14.40 -1.26
CA ILE A 106 10.62 14.66 -1.76
C ILE A 106 10.72 14.02 -3.15
N GLU A 107 10.63 14.86 -4.18
CA GLU A 107 10.80 14.48 -5.57
C GLU A 107 12.27 14.58 -5.98
N LEU A 108 12.89 13.45 -6.34
CA LEU A 108 14.30 13.38 -6.74
C LEU A 108 14.42 13.44 -8.28
N ASP A 109 15.17 14.41 -8.79
CA ASP A 109 15.62 14.45 -10.19
C ASP A 109 16.93 13.64 -10.34
N GLU A 110 16.88 12.36 -9.95
CA GLU A 110 17.97 11.39 -10.06
C GLU A 110 17.36 10.01 -10.30
N HIS A 111 17.97 9.22 -11.18
CA HIS A 111 17.41 7.95 -11.68
C HIS A 111 18.38 6.77 -11.55
N ASP A 112 19.59 7.03 -11.05
CA ASP A 112 20.53 6.00 -10.66
C ASP A 112 20.13 5.39 -9.31
N PRO A 113 19.87 4.07 -9.24
CA PRO A 113 19.45 3.41 -8.00
C PRO A 113 20.40 3.62 -6.82
N ASP A 114 21.71 3.60 -7.05
CA ASP A 114 22.71 3.73 -5.98
C ASP A 114 22.73 5.14 -5.41
N LYS A 115 22.65 6.15 -6.29
CA LYS A 115 22.58 7.54 -5.84
C LYS A 115 21.27 7.84 -5.11
N ILE A 116 20.14 7.31 -5.56
CA ILE A 116 18.85 7.46 -4.86
C ILE A 116 18.97 6.88 -3.44
N VAL A 117 19.57 5.70 -3.29
CA VAL A 117 19.78 5.05 -1.99
C VAL A 117 20.68 5.91 -1.10
N GLU A 118 21.79 6.43 -1.62
CA GLU A 118 22.70 7.30 -0.86
C GLU A 118 22.03 8.63 -0.43
N ILE A 119 21.24 9.25 -1.31
CA ILE A 119 20.44 10.44 -0.97
C ILE A 119 19.45 10.11 0.16
N CYS A 120 18.66 9.04 0.01
CA CYS A 120 17.69 8.63 1.02
C CYS A 120 18.35 8.32 2.38
N LYS A 121 19.50 7.63 2.34
CA LYS A 121 20.29 7.32 3.54
C LYS A 121 20.80 8.57 4.23
N ALA A 122 21.29 9.56 3.47
CA ALA A 122 21.72 10.84 4.02
C ALA A 122 20.56 11.64 4.65
N LEU A 123 19.33 11.48 4.14
CA LEU A 123 18.12 12.11 4.66
C LEU A 123 17.50 11.37 5.86
N ALA A 124 17.80 10.08 6.04
CA ALA A 124 17.21 9.22 7.08
C ALA A 124 17.27 9.77 8.53
N PRO A 125 18.28 10.55 8.96
CA PRO A 125 18.27 11.18 10.28
C PRO A 125 17.05 12.07 10.55
N THR A 126 16.45 12.69 9.53
CA THR A 126 15.25 13.54 9.66
C THR A 126 13.97 12.75 9.91
N PHE A 127 13.86 11.55 9.33
CA PHE A 127 12.59 10.84 9.21
C PHE A 127 12.46 9.65 10.16
N GLY A 128 11.24 9.36 10.61
CA GLY A 128 10.89 8.14 11.33
C GLY A 128 10.61 6.96 10.40
N GLY A 129 10.40 7.21 9.11
CA GLY A 129 10.20 6.19 8.07
C GLY A 129 10.28 6.78 6.65
N ILE A 130 10.45 5.91 5.66
CA ILE A 130 10.53 6.28 4.24
C ILE A 130 9.50 5.47 3.45
N ASN A 131 8.58 6.16 2.78
CA ASN A 131 7.65 5.61 1.82
C ASN A 131 8.18 5.86 0.41
N LEU A 132 8.61 4.80 -0.29
CA LEU A 132 8.97 4.88 -1.71
C LEU A 132 7.69 4.81 -2.56
N GLU A 133 7.60 5.66 -3.58
CA GLU A 133 6.38 5.85 -4.35
C GLU A 133 6.69 6.09 -5.84
N ASP A 134 5.90 5.49 -6.74
CA ASP A 134 5.93 5.76 -8.18
C ASP A 134 7.33 5.62 -8.83
N ILE A 135 8.13 4.65 -8.36
CA ILE A 135 9.45 4.32 -8.94
C ILE A 135 9.33 3.09 -9.85
N ARG A 136 9.88 3.19 -11.07
CA ARG A 136 9.73 2.17 -12.10
C ARG A 136 10.47 0.86 -11.78
N ALA A 137 9.80 -0.27 -12.02
CA ALA A 137 10.44 -1.59 -12.04
C ALA A 137 11.37 -1.78 -13.26
N PRO A 138 12.51 -2.49 -13.13
CA PRO A 138 12.92 -3.27 -11.97
C PRO A 138 13.68 -2.48 -10.89
N LYS A 139 14.08 -1.23 -11.17
CA LYS A 139 14.94 -0.43 -10.27
C LYS A 139 14.36 -0.28 -8.87
N CYS A 140 13.04 -0.14 -8.75
CA CYS A 140 12.37 -0.01 -7.46
C CYS A 140 12.65 -1.16 -6.48
N PHE A 141 12.83 -2.40 -6.97
CA PHE A 141 13.17 -3.56 -6.13
C PHE A 141 14.57 -3.42 -5.53
N GLU A 142 15.53 -3.01 -6.35
CA GLU A 142 16.90 -2.81 -5.93
C GLU A 142 17.03 -1.65 -4.94
N ILE A 143 16.37 -0.52 -5.23
CA ILE A 143 16.34 0.66 -4.35
C ILE A 143 15.74 0.30 -3.00
N GLU A 144 14.57 -0.34 -2.97
CA GLU A 144 13.92 -0.73 -1.72
C GLU A 144 14.81 -1.66 -0.89
N ARG A 145 15.36 -2.71 -1.50
CA ARG A 145 16.21 -3.67 -0.80
C ARG A 145 17.47 -3.01 -0.23
N LYS A 146 18.21 -2.27 -1.07
CA LYS A 146 19.45 -1.59 -0.64
C LYS A 146 19.17 -0.56 0.44
N LEU A 147 18.06 0.19 0.33
CA LEU A 147 17.71 1.19 1.32
C LEU A 147 17.31 0.55 2.65
N GLN A 148 16.51 -0.54 2.64
CA GLN A 148 16.18 -1.32 3.84
C GLN A 148 17.42 -1.89 4.56
N GLU A 149 18.47 -2.22 3.80
CA GLU A 149 19.76 -2.68 4.36
C GLU A 149 20.61 -1.52 4.91
N ALA A 150 20.45 -0.31 4.36
CA ALA A 150 21.31 0.85 4.63
C ALA A 150 20.83 1.76 5.78
N VAL A 151 19.57 1.66 6.21
CA VAL A 151 18.99 2.53 7.24
C VAL A 151 18.31 1.73 8.36
N ASP A 152 18.23 2.32 9.55
CA ASP A 152 17.61 1.72 10.74
C ASP A 152 16.18 2.29 10.99
N ILE A 153 15.45 2.61 9.93
CA ILE A 153 14.05 3.10 9.97
C ILE A 153 13.18 2.33 8.97
N PRO A 154 11.85 2.21 9.18
CA PRO A 154 10.96 1.51 8.27
C PRO A 154 10.98 2.13 6.87
N VAL A 155 11.30 1.30 5.89
CA VAL A 155 11.23 1.62 4.45
C VAL A 155 10.23 0.68 3.80
N MET A 156 9.29 1.23 3.03
CA MET A 156 8.34 0.43 2.25
C MET A 156 8.01 1.14 0.93
N HIS A 157 7.96 0.38 -0.15
CA HIS A 157 7.39 0.84 -1.41
C HIS A 157 5.88 0.57 -1.46
N ASP A 158 5.05 1.62 -1.54
CA ASP A 158 3.59 1.46 -1.45
C ASP A 158 3.00 0.72 -2.67
N ASP A 159 3.41 1.06 -3.88
CA ASP A 159 2.91 0.39 -5.11
C ASP A 159 3.18 -1.11 -5.14
N GLN A 160 4.20 -1.58 -4.41
CA GLN A 160 4.46 -3.00 -4.24
C GLN A 160 3.57 -3.58 -3.13
N HIS A 161 3.78 -3.10 -1.90
CA HIS A 161 3.30 -3.81 -0.72
C HIS A 161 1.89 -3.39 -0.30
N GLY A 162 1.48 -2.15 -0.57
CA GLY A 162 0.13 -1.66 -0.32
C GLY A 162 -0.92 -2.48 -1.04
N THR A 163 -0.75 -2.64 -2.36
CA THR A 163 -1.63 -3.46 -3.20
C THR A 163 -1.59 -4.93 -2.79
N ALA A 164 -0.42 -5.48 -2.47
CA ALA A 164 -0.27 -6.86 -2.00
C ALA A 164 -1.07 -7.13 -0.72
N MET A 165 -1.01 -6.24 0.26
CA MET A 165 -1.74 -6.39 1.53
C MET A 165 -3.25 -6.40 1.32
N ILE A 166 -3.78 -5.47 0.53
CA ILE A 166 -5.23 -5.31 0.38
C ILE A 166 -5.83 -6.43 -0.45
N THR A 167 -5.16 -6.81 -1.54
CA THR A 167 -5.62 -7.95 -2.34
C THR A 167 -5.48 -9.26 -1.59
N SER A 168 -4.47 -9.41 -0.71
CA SER A 168 -4.36 -10.55 0.20
C SER A 168 -5.50 -10.58 1.23
N ALA A 169 -5.92 -9.42 1.75
CA ALA A 169 -7.09 -9.34 2.62
C ALA A 169 -8.37 -9.80 1.91
N GLY A 170 -8.58 -9.32 0.67
CA GLY A 170 -9.68 -9.76 -0.17
C GLY A 170 -9.62 -11.25 -0.49
N MET A 171 -8.43 -11.78 -0.81
CA MET A 171 -8.20 -13.21 -1.05
C MET A 171 -8.57 -14.07 0.16
N ILE A 172 -8.12 -13.70 1.37
CA ILE A 172 -8.44 -14.43 2.62
C ILE A 172 -9.96 -14.57 2.77
N ASN A 173 -10.67 -13.45 2.62
CA ASN A 173 -12.11 -13.41 2.76
C ASN A 173 -12.84 -14.16 1.64
N ALA A 174 -12.35 -14.08 0.41
CA ALA A 174 -12.94 -14.78 -0.72
C ALA A 174 -12.74 -16.30 -0.64
N MET A 175 -11.59 -16.77 -0.12
CA MET A 175 -11.38 -18.20 0.17
C MET A 175 -12.34 -18.71 1.25
N GLU A 176 -12.61 -17.90 2.28
CA GLU A 176 -13.59 -18.25 3.31
C GLU A 176 -15.02 -18.34 2.75
N ILE A 177 -15.44 -17.38 1.93
CA ILE A 177 -16.77 -17.37 1.31
C ILE A 177 -16.96 -18.55 0.35
N SER A 178 -15.95 -18.83 -0.49
CA SER A 178 -16.02 -19.92 -1.49
C SER A 178 -15.70 -21.30 -0.91
N GLY A 179 -15.20 -21.39 0.32
CA GLY A 179 -14.73 -22.63 0.94
C GLY A 179 -13.53 -23.28 0.22
N LYS A 180 -12.84 -22.52 -0.64
CA LYS A 180 -11.70 -23.03 -1.43
C LYS A 180 -10.42 -23.08 -0.60
N ASP A 181 -9.59 -24.07 -0.91
CA ASP A 181 -8.25 -24.23 -0.36
C ASP A 181 -7.25 -23.50 -1.27
N ILE A 182 -6.64 -22.42 -0.76
CA ILE A 182 -5.70 -21.58 -1.52
C ILE A 182 -4.51 -22.37 -2.10
N SER A 183 -4.16 -23.51 -1.52
CA SER A 183 -3.06 -24.33 -2.03
C SER A 183 -3.40 -25.08 -3.33
N LYS A 184 -4.69 -25.13 -3.70
CA LYS A 184 -5.23 -25.86 -4.85
C LYS A 184 -5.73 -24.97 -5.99
N ILE A 185 -5.83 -23.67 -5.77
CA ILE A 185 -6.40 -22.74 -6.77
C ILE A 185 -5.37 -22.36 -7.83
N LYS A 186 -5.84 -22.11 -9.06
CA LYS A 186 -5.04 -21.48 -10.13
C LYS A 186 -5.20 -19.97 -10.08
N ILE A 187 -4.12 -19.25 -9.80
CA ILE A 187 -4.07 -17.78 -9.79
C ILE A 187 -3.41 -17.30 -11.08
N VAL A 188 -4.07 -16.39 -11.79
CA VAL A 188 -3.54 -15.74 -13.00
C VAL A 188 -3.25 -14.28 -12.68
N VAL A 189 -1.99 -13.86 -12.87
CA VAL A 189 -1.56 -12.48 -12.65
C VAL A 189 -1.20 -11.85 -14.00
N SER A 190 -2.01 -10.88 -14.44
CA SER A 190 -1.71 -10.05 -15.61
C SER A 190 -0.94 -8.81 -15.17
N GLY A 191 0.35 -8.77 -15.48
CA GLY A 191 1.27 -7.72 -15.05
C GLY A 191 2.38 -8.27 -14.15
N ALA A 192 3.60 -8.31 -14.68
CA ALA A 192 4.80 -8.77 -13.98
C ALA A 192 5.70 -7.60 -13.54
N GLY A 193 5.08 -6.49 -13.10
CA GLY A 193 5.76 -5.33 -12.53
C GLY A 193 5.88 -5.42 -11.01
N ALA A 194 6.20 -4.28 -10.38
CA ALA A 194 6.40 -4.13 -8.93
C ALA A 194 5.23 -4.72 -8.12
N ALA A 195 4.01 -4.22 -8.36
CA ALA A 195 2.79 -4.67 -7.68
C ALA A 195 2.49 -6.17 -7.90
N GLY A 196 2.58 -6.64 -9.14
CA GLY A 196 2.23 -8.03 -9.49
C GLY A 196 3.14 -9.05 -8.84
N ILE A 197 4.45 -8.78 -8.81
CA ILE A 197 5.44 -9.61 -8.13
C ILE A 197 5.21 -9.61 -6.61
N ALA A 198 4.99 -8.44 -6.01
CA ALA A 198 4.74 -8.33 -4.57
C ALA A 198 3.45 -9.07 -4.14
N CYS A 199 2.36 -8.90 -4.89
CA CYS A 199 1.10 -9.63 -4.65
C CYS A 199 1.31 -11.14 -4.74
N ALA A 200 1.99 -11.62 -5.79
CA ALA A 200 2.24 -13.03 -5.98
C ALA A 200 3.11 -13.65 -4.88
N LYS A 201 4.13 -12.93 -4.40
CA LYS A 201 4.93 -13.35 -3.22
C LYS A 201 4.06 -13.48 -1.97
N MET A 202 3.18 -12.51 -1.73
CA MET A 202 2.29 -12.53 -0.58
C MET A 202 1.25 -13.66 -0.68
N TYR A 203 0.74 -13.96 -1.87
CA TYR A 203 -0.13 -15.13 -2.09
C TYR A 203 0.59 -16.45 -1.85
N LYS A 204 1.87 -16.58 -2.25
CA LYS A 204 2.69 -17.75 -1.89
C LYS A 204 2.82 -17.87 -0.37
N ALA A 205 3.03 -16.77 0.34
CA ALA A 205 3.08 -16.75 1.81
C ALA A 205 1.74 -17.13 2.47
N LEU A 206 0.60 -16.87 1.81
CA LEU A 206 -0.71 -17.39 2.22
C LEU A 206 -0.91 -18.89 1.93
N GLY A 207 -0.05 -19.50 1.10
CA GLY A 207 -0.08 -20.91 0.76
C GLY A 207 -0.41 -21.23 -0.70
N ALA A 208 -0.56 -20.22 -1.57
CA ALA A 208 -0.79 -20.44 -2.99
C ALA A 208 0.40 -21.16 -3.65
N LYS A 209 0.09 -22.19 -4.46
CA LYS A 209 1.12 -23.01 -5.14
C LYS A 209 1.15 -22.84 -6.65
N HIS A 210 0.03 -22.45 -7.26
CA HIS A 210 -0.10 -22.37 -8.71
C HIS A 210 -0.43 -20.94 -9.14
N ILE A 211 0.61 -20.19 -9.48
CA ILE A 211 0.52 -18.80 -9.95
C ILE A 211 1.09 -18.73 -11.36
N VAL A 212 0.25 -18.38 -12.34
CA VAL A 212 0.65 -18.13 -13.72
C VAL A 212 0.74 -16.62 -13.93
N MET A 213 1.95 -16.12 -14.16
CA MET A 213 2.19 -14.69 -14.35
C MET A 213 2.40 -14.35 -15.84
N ILE A 214 1.84 -13.23 -16.28
CA ILE A 214 1.90 -12.76 -17.67
C ILE A 214 2.60 -11.40 -17.70
N ASP A 215 3.61 -11.29 -18.56
CA ASP A 215 4.25 -10.01 -18.88
C ASP A 215 3.92 -9.56 -20.30
N SER A 216 4.51 -8.44 -20.75
CA SER A 216 4.26 -7.89 -22.07
C SER A 216 4.63 -8.81 -23.24
N LYS A 217 5.37 -9.90 -22.98
CA LYS A 217 5.79 -10.89 -23.99
C LYS A 217 5.06 -12.23 -23.82
N GLY A 218 4.04 -12.30 -22.96
CA GLY A 218 3.21 -13.49 -22.74
C GLY A 218 3.45 -14.15 -21.38
N VAL A 219 3.04 -15.41 -21.26
CA VAL A 219 3.18 -16.20 -20.02
C VAL A 219 4.66 -16.35 -19.63
N ILE A 220 4.96 -16.13 -18.36
CA ILE A 220 6.27 -16.40 -17.77
C ILE A 220 6.37 -17.91 -17.53
N HIS A 221 7.30 -18.56 -18.22
CA HIS A 221 7.48 -20.01 -18.17
C HIS A 221 8.96 -20.39 -18.26
N SER A 222 9.29 -21.63 -17.87
CA SER A 222 10.66 -22.14 -17.77
C SER A 222 11.48 -22.07 -19.08
N LYS A 223 10.81 -22.12 -20.24
CA LYS A 223 11.46 -22.00 -21.57
C LYS A 223 11.80 -20.55 -22.00
N ARG A 224 11.44 -19.51 -21.23
CA ARG A 224 11.80 -18.09 -21.53
C ARG A 224 13.23 -17.81 -21.08
N THR A 225 14.03 -17.12 -21.91
CA THR A 225 15.45 -16.78 -21.62
C THR A 225 15.68 -15.31 -21.31
N ASP A 226 14.64 -14.49 -21.37
CA ASP A 226 14.70 -13.02 -21.26
C ASP A 226 14.08 -12.48 -19.95
N LEU A 227 13.98 -13.34 -18.93
CA LEU A 227 13.38 -13.01 -17.63
C LEU A 227 14.36 -12.25 -16.73
N THR A 228 13.86 -11.28 -15.97
CA THR A 228 14.62 -10.65 -14.88
C THR A 228 14.71 -11.60 -13.68
N PRO A 229 15.66 -11.39 -12.74
CA PRO A 229 15.81 -12.25 -11.56
C PRO A 229 14.51 -12.42 -10.75
N GLU A 230 13.72 -11.35 -10.63
CA GLU A 230 12.45 -11.36 -9.88
C GLU A 230 11.37 -12.19 -10.60
N LYS A 231 11.40 -12.20 -11.94
CA LYS A 231 10.44 -12.95 -12.77
C LYS A 231 10.77 -14.44 -12.82
N VAL A 232 12.04 -14.82 -12.69
CA VAL A 232 12.48 -16.22 -12.71
C VAL A 232 11.79 -17.02 -11.60
N GLU A 233 11.51 -16.41 -10.44
CA GLU A 233 10.80 -17.05 -9.32
C GLU A 233 9.37 -17.52 -9.68
N PHE A 234 8.78 -16.95 -10.73
CA PHE A 234 7.43 -17.26 -11.21
C PHE A 234 7.42 -18.02 -12.55
N ALA A 235 8.58 -18.44 -13.04
CA ALA A 235 8.67 -19.30 -14.21
C ALA A 235 8.22 -20.73 -13.86
N LEU A 236 7.09 -21.15 -14.43
CA LEU A 236 6.58 -22.52 -14.29
C LEU A 236 6.75 -23.33 -15.58
N GLU A 237 6.73 -24.65 -15.45
CA GLU A 237 6.55 -25.53 -16.60
C GLU A 237 5.07 -25.55 -17.00
N THR A 238 4.77 -25.01 -18.18
CA THR A 238 3.40 -24.95 -18.73
C THR A 238 3.43 -24.84 -20.25
N GLU A 239 2.33 -25.25 -20.88
CA GLU A 239 2.09 -25.02 -22.30
C GLU A 239 1.26 -23.76 -22.58
N ASP A 240 0.76 -23.08 -21.54
CA ASP A 240 0.10 -21.78 -21.68
C ASP A 240 1.09 -20.74 -22.28
N ARG A 241 0.62 -19.94 -23.25
CA ARG A 241 1.45 -18.88 -23.88
C ARG A 241 0.79 -17.51 -23.82
N THR A 242 -0.53 -17.47 -23.86
CA THR A 242 -1.32 -16.23 -23.83
C THR A 242 -2.11 -16.09 -22.53
N LEU A 243 -2.63 -14.88 -22.27
CA LEU A 243 -3.57 -14.68 -21.16
C LEU A 243 -4.81 -15.57 -21.31
N ALA A 244 -5.33 -15.71 -22.53
CA ALA A 244 -6.47 -16.58 -22.83
C ALA A 244 -6.20 -18.04 -22.41
N ASP A 245 -4.96 -18.51 -22.60
CA ASP A 245 -4.56 -19.84 -22.19
C ASP A 245 -4.57 -20.01 -20.67
N ALA A 246 -3.92 -19.06 -19.98
CA ALA A 246 -3.83 -19.06 -18.54
C ALA A 246 -5.20 -18.97 -17.86
N MET A 247 -6.15 -18.24 -18.44
CA MET A 247 -7.48 -18.00 -17.85
C MET A 247 -8.38 -19.24 -17.83
N ARG A 248 -8.14 -20.24 -18.68
CA ARG A 248 -8.91 -21.49 -18.66
C ARG A 248 -8.76 -22.20 -17.32
N GLY A 249 -9.88 -22.41 -16.64
CA GLY A 249 -9.91 -23.03 -15.31
C GLY A 249 -9.19 -22.23 -14.24
N ALA A 250 -9.06 -20.91 -14.39
CA ALA A 250 -8.54 -20.03 -13.36
C ALA A 250 -9.56 -19.85 -12.22
N ASP A 251 -9.07 -19.77 -10.98
CA ASP A 251 -9.86 -19.48 -9.79
C ASP A 251 -9.71 -18.03 -9.34
N MET A 252 -8.62 -17.38 -9.72
CA MET A 252 -8.39 -15.97 -9.45
C MET A 252 -7.72 -15.32 -10.66
N PHE A 253 -8.17 -14.12 -10.99
CA PHE A 253 -7.45 -13.16 -11.83
C PHE A 253 -7.05 -11.94 -11.01
N LEU A 254 -5.77 -11.57 -11.08
CA LEU A 254 -5.23 -10.30 -10.61
C LEU A 254 -4.71 -9.52 -11.82
N GLY A 255 -5.39 -8.44 -12.18
CA GLY A 255 -4.99 -7.49 -13.19
C GLY A 255 -4.28 -6.30 -12.57
N LEU A 256 -3.03 -6.09 -12.99
CA LEU A 256 -2.17 -4.94 -12.67
C LEU A 256 -1.45 -4.50 -13.94
N SER A 257 -2.22 -4.31 -15.02
CA SER A 257 -1.69 -4.25 -16.39
C SER A 257 -2.31 -3.12 -17.20
N LYS A 258 -3.07 -3.44 -18.25
CA LYS A 258 -3.62 -2.47 -19.20
C LYS A 258 -5.14 -2.56 -19.28
N PRO A 259 -5.82 -1.45 -19.61
CA PRO A 259 -7.25 -1.43 -19.88
C PRO A 259 -7.70 -2.50 -20.89
N GLY A 260 -8.81 -3.17 -20.61
CA GLY A 260 -9.51 -4.03 -21.59
C GLY A 260 -8.81 -5.34 -21.98
N VAL A 261 -7.78 -5.78 -21.25
CA VAL A 261 -7.04 -7.02 -21.58
C VAL A 261 -7.79 -8.31 -21.21
N LEU A 262 -8.74 -8.24 -20.26
CA LEU A 262 -9.53 -9.39 -19.83
C LEU A 262 -10.88 -9.35 -20.57
N THR A 263 -11.21 -10.42 -21.30
CA THR A 263 -12.45 -10.48 -22.10
C THR A 263 -13.54 -11.31 -21.43
N LYS A 264 -14.79 -11.12 -21.88
CA LYS A 264 -15.97 -11.88 -21.44
C LYS A 264 -15.79 -13.38 -21.62
N GLU A 265 -15.17 -13.81 -22.72
CA GLU A 265 -14.91 -15.21 -23.03
C GLU A 265 -13.90 -15.82 -22.05
N MET A 266 -12.86 -15.07 -21.68
CA MET A 266 -11.88 -15.51 -20.68
C MET A 266 -12.55 -15.67 -19.31
N VAL A 267 -13.40 -14.72 -18.91
CA VAL A 267 -14.16 -14.80 -17.65
C VAL A 267 -15.10 -16.01 -17.65
N ALA A 268 -15.79 -16.27 -18.76
CA ALA A 268 -16.65 -17.44 -18.91
C ALA A 268 -15.89 -18.78 -18.79
N SER A 269 -14.59 -18.80 -19.09
CA SER A 269 -13.72 -19.99 -19.03
C SER A 269 -13.15 -20.31 -17.63
N MET A 270 -13.38 -19.44 -16.65
CA MET A 270 -12.90 -19.61 -15.28
C MET A 270 -13.68 -20.68 -14.51
N ASN A 271 -13.11 -21.17 -13.40
CA ASN A 271 -13.81 -22.05 -12.47
C ASN A 271 -14.99 -21.33 -11.78
N LYS A 272 -15.86 -22.11 -11.12
CA LYS A 272 -16.97 -21.58 -10.30
C LYS A 272 -16.47 -20.69 -9.17
N GLU A 273 -17.24 -19.67 -8.83
CA GLU A 273 -16.97 -18.69 -7.77
C GLU A 273 -15.54 -18.16 -7.77
N PRO A 274 -15.00 -17.65 -8.89
CA PRO A 274 -13.64 -17.17 -8.87
C PRO A 274 -13.60 -15.69 -8.47
N ILE A 275 -12.38 -15.25 -8.23
CA ILE A 275 -12.07 -13.91 -7.78
C ILE A 275 -11.50 -13.13 -8.96
N ILE A 276 -11.98 -11.91 -9.17
CA ILE A 276 -11.44 -11.02 -10.20
C ILE A 276 -11.08 -9.69 -9.53
N PHE A 277 -9.79 -9.41 -9.45
CA PHE A 277 -9.29 -8.08 -9.10
C PHE A 277 -8.76 -7.41 -10.36
N ALA A 278 -9.52 -6.48 -10.94
CA ALA A 278 -9.15 -5.72 -12.13
C ALA A 278 -8.72 -4.29 -11.72
N LEU A 279 -7.42 -4.11 -11.48
CA LEU A 279 -6.88 -2.97 -10.73
C LEU A 279 -6.17 -1.93 -11.61
N ALA A 280 -6.17 -2.08 -12.93
CA ALA A 280 -5.69 -1.02 -13.81
C ALA A 280 -6.50 0.28 -13.59
N ASN A 281 -5.79 1.40 -13.55
CA ASN A 281 -6.37 2.74 -13.40
C ASN A 281 -5.98 3.62 -14.59
N PRO A 282 -6.86 4.54 -15.04
CA PRO A 282 -8.22 4.78 -14.56
C PRO A 282 -9.27 3.82 -15.14
N VAL A 283 -8.91 3.02 -16.15
CA VAL A 283 -9.80 2.05 -16.80
C VAL A 283 -9.32 0.63 -16.45
N PRO A 284 -10.18 -0.24 -15.87
CA PRO A 284 -9.80 -1.57 -15.45
C PRO A 284 -9.53 -2.52 -16.62
N GLU A 285 -8.93 -3.67 -16.33
CA GLU A 285 -8.74 -4.77 -17.29
C GLU A 285 -10.06 -5.28 -17.88
N ILE A 286 -11.13 -5.24 -17.09
CA ILE A 286 -12.51 -5.48 -17.49
C ILE A 286 -13.45 -4.71 -16.56
N TYR A 287 -14.57 -4.21 -17.07
CA TYR A 287 -15.58 -3.54 -16.27
C TYR A 287 -16.47 -4.55 -15.51
N PRO A 288 -16.92 -4.24 -14.29
CA PRO A 288 -17.85 -5.10 -13.55
C PRO A 288 -19.11 -5.47 -14.31
N GLU A 289 -19.68 -4.54 -15.06
CA GLU A 289 -20.87 -4.73 -15.88
C GLU A 289 -20.64 -5.80 -16.99
N ASP A 290 -19.41 -5.87 -17.52
CA ASP A 290 -19.04 -6.87 -18.51
C ASP A 290 -18.86 -8.26 -17.90
N VAL A 291 -18.40 -8.34 -16.65
CA VAL A 291 -18.30 -9.59 -15.87
C VAL A 291 -19.68 -10.11 -15.50
N GLU A 292 -20.55 -9.24 -14.97
CA GLU A 292 -21.92 -9.55 -14.59
C GLU A 292 -22.76 -10.06 -15.76
N ALA A 293 -22.51 -9.54 -16.97
CA ALA A 293 -23.19 -9.98 -18.20
C ALA A 293 -22.91 -11.44 -18.56
N VAL A 294 -21.82 -12.05 -18.07
CA VAL A 294 -21.47 -13.44 -18.36
C VAL A 294 -21.55 -14.36 -17.15
N ARG A 295 -21.38 -13.84 -15.92
CA ARG A 295 -21.41 -14.66 -14.70
C ARG A 295 -21.88 -13.87 -13.48
N SER A 296 -22.66 -14.51 -12.62
CA SER A 296 -23.23 -13.94 -11.39
C SER A 296 -22.55 -14.42 -10.10
N ASP A 297 -21.61 -15.36 -10.20
CA ASP A 297 -20.99 -16.01 -9.04
C ASP A 297 -19.63 -15.39 -8.64
N VAL A 298 -19.21 -14.34 -9.33
CA VAL A 298 -17.88 -13.71 -9.23
C VAL A 298 -17.75 -12.84 -7.99
N MET A 299 -16.64 -12.96 -7.28
CA MET A 299 -16.22 -11.96 -6.30
C MET A 299 -15.28 -10.98 -6.99
N MET A 300 -15.77 -9.80 -7.30
CA MET A 300 -15.03 -8.82 -8.09
C MET A 300 -14.62 -7.60 -7.26
N GLY A 301 -13.40 -7.12 -7.47
CA GLY A 301 -12.89 -5.85 -6.94
C GLY A 301 -12.13 -5.08 -8.02
N THR A 302 -12.07 -3.77 -7.86
CA THR A 302 -11.38 -2.86 -8.79
C THR A 302 -10.58 -1.80 -8.01
N GLY A 303 -9.74 -1.02 -8.68
CA GLY A 303 -9.12 0.18 -8.07
C GLY A 303 -10.09 1.33 -7.82
N ARG A 304 -11.29 1.24 -8.39
CA ARG A 304 -12.27 2.32 -8.52
C ARG A 304 -13.19 2.41 -7.30
N SER A 305 -13.42 3.63 -6.83
CA SER A 305 -14.24 3.90 -5.62
C SER A 305 -15.74 3.73 -5.85
N ASP A 306 -16.16 3.77 -7.11
CA ASP A 306 -17.54 3.64 -7.53
C ASP A 306 -18.06 2.21 -7.57
N TYR A 307 -17.19 1.22 -7.40
CA TYR A 307 -17.56 -0.20 -7.40
C TYR A 307 -17.42 -0.86 -6.01
N PRO A 308 -18.10 -2.00 -5.79
CA PRO A 308 -17.84 -2.87 -4.65
C PRO A 308 -16.37 -3.30 -4.56
N ASN A 309 -15.95 -3.72 -3.36
CA ASN A 309 -14.60 -4.28 -3.10
C ASN A 309 -13.44 -3.46 -3.69
N GLN A 310 -13.45 -2.15 -3.45
CA GLN A 310 -12.38 -1.28 -3.89
C GLN A 310 -11.04 -1.70 -3.25
N VAL A 311 -10.06 -2.03 -4.09
CA VAL A 311 -8.65 -2.20 -3.70
C VAL A 311 -7.98 -0.84 -3.80
N ASN A 312 -7.75 -0.19 -2.66
CA ASN A 312 -7.13 1.14 -2.61
C ASN A 312 -6.03 1.18 -1.57
N ASN A 313 -4.80 1.48 -2.00
CA ASN A 313 -3.60 1.49 -1.15
C ASN A 313 -3.74 2.34 0.13
N VAL A 314 -4.67 3.29 0.18
CA VAL A 314 -5.00 4.04 1.41
C VAL A 314 -5.41 3.15 2.59
N LEU A 315 -5.91 1.92 2.33
CA LEU A 315 -6.20 0.92 3.36
C LEU A 315 -4.93 0.28 3.97
N GLY A 316 -3.77 0.49 3.35
CA GLY A 316 -2.49 -0.09 3.73
C GLY A 316 -1.53 0.95 4.33
N PHE A 317 -0.93 1.80 3.48
CA PHE A 317 0.25 2.57 3.85
C PHE A 317 0.08 3.48 5.08
N PRO A 318 -1.02 4.21 5.31
CA PRO A 318 -1.10 5.10 6.46
C PRO A 318 -0.98 4.31 7.77
N PHE A 319 -1.60 3.13 7.81
CA PHE A 319 -1.78 2.36 9.04
C PHE A 319 -0.60 1.44 9.34
N ILE A 320 0.05 0.89 8.32
CA ILE A 320 1.29 0.13 8.54
C ILE A 320 2.41 1.04 9.06
N PHE A 321 2.53 2.26 8.52
CA PHE A 321 3.47 3.24 9.06
C PHE A 321 3.07 3.69 10.45
N ARG A 322 1.78 3.93 10.74
CA ARG A 322 1.34 4.27 12.09
C ARG A 322 1.79 3.24 13.12
N GLY A 323 1.52 1.96 12.85
CA GLY A 323 1.92 0.86 13.72
C GLY A 323 3.44 0.77 13.86
N ALA A 324 4.18 0.87 12.76
CA ALA A 324 5.65 0.84 12.75
C ALA A 324 6.27 2.01 13.54
N LEU A 325 5.77 3.23 13.36
CA LEU A 325 6.26 4.45 14.02
C LEU A 325 6.02 4.41 15.54
N ASP A 326 4.83 3.97 15.97
CA ASP A 326 4.46 3.98 17.39
C ASP A 326 5.27 3.00 18.25
N VAL A 327 5.80 1.94 17.65
CA VAL A 327 6.76 1.03 18.31
C VAL A 327 8.21 1.26 17.88
N ARG A 328 8.44 2.32 17.10
CA ARG A 328 9.74 2.70 16.51
C ARG A 328 10.44 1.50 15.88
N ALA A 329 9.72 0.77 15.04
CA ALA A 329 10.25 -0.38 14.32
C ALA A 329 11.51 0.01 13.53
N LYS A 330 12.44 -0.93 13.37
CA LYS A 330 13.66 -0.75 12.57
C LYS A 330 13.41 -0.96 11.08
N LYS A 331 12.40 -1.76 10.75
CA LYS A 331 12.01 -2.12 9.38
C LYS A 331 10.53 -2.53 9.35
N ILE A 332 9.94 -2.56 8.15
CA ILE A 332 8.64 -3.21 7.91
C ILE A 332 8.91 -4.63 7.40
N THR A 333 8.45 -5.64 8.13
CA THR A 333 8.69 -7.05 7.81
C THR A 333 7.54 -7.66 6.99
N GLU A 334 7.76 -8.84 6.42
CA GLU A 334 6.70 -9.62 5.77
C GLU A 334 5.58 -10.01 6.74
N ASN A 335 5.91 -10.32 8.01
CA ASN A 335 4.90 -10.63 9.04
C ASN A 335 4.05 -9.40 9.38
N MET A 336 4.64 -8.20 9.42
CA MET A 336 3.88 -6.95 9.60
C MET A 336 2.90 -6.71 8.43
N LYS A 337 3.34 -6.92 7.18
CA LYS A 337 2.47 -6.83 6.00
C LYS A 337 1.33 -7.86 6.05
N MET A 338 1.64 -9.10 6.43
CA MET A 338 0.65 -10.16 6.60
C MET A 338 -0.33 -9.85 7.74
N ALA A 339 0.14 -9.29 8.86
CA ALA A 339 -0.71 -8.85 9.97
C ALA A 339 -1.69 -7.75 9.53
N ALA A 340 -1.23 -6.78 8.73
CA ALA A 340 -2.10 -5.77 8.14
C ALA A 340 -3.18 -6.37 7.24
N ALA A 341 -2.81 -7.30 6.33
CA ALA A 341 -3.77 -7.98 5.47
C ALA A 341 -4.83 -8.78 6.26
N ARG A 342 -4.40 -9.51 7.30
CA ARG A 342 -5.32 -10.28 8.18
C ARG A 342 -6.23 -9.35 8.99
N ALA A 343 -5.72 -8.21 9.46
CA ALA A 343 -6.53 -7.23 10.17
C ALA A 343 -7.61 -6.60 9.27
N LEU A 344 -7.27 -6.26 8.02
CA LEU A 344 -8.24 -5.79 7.03
C LEU A 344 -9.30 -6.86 6.72
N ALA A 345 -8.86 -8.11 6.53
CA ALA A 345 -9.77 -9.21 6.25
C ALA A 345 -10.76 -9.41 7.40
N GLN A 346 -10.28 -9.39 8.64
CA GLN A 346 -11.12 -9.52 9.83
C GLN A 346 -12.10 -8.34 9.99
N LEU A 347 -11.65 -7.11 9.75
CA LEU A 347 -12.49 -5.92 9.87
C LEU A 347 -13.69 -5.95 8.92
N ALA A 348 -13.53 -6.45 7.69
CA ALA A 348 -14.64 -6.57 6.73
C ALA A 348 -15.79 -7.48 7.21
N LYS A 349 -15.51 -8.34 8.19
CA LYS A 349 -16.50 -9.27 8.79
C LYS A 349 -17.29 -8.64 9.93
N GLU A 350 -16.81 -7.53 10.47
CA GLU A 350 -17.48 -6.83 11.56
C GLU A 350 -18.69 -6.04 11.07
N PRO A 351 -19.71 -5.82 11.92
CA PRO A 351 -20.81 -4.92 11.60
C PRO A 351 -20.31 -3.54 11.15
N VAL A 352 -20.83 -3.02 10.04
CA VAL A 352 -20.38 -1.74 9.48
C VAL A 352 -21.12 -0.56 10.13
N PRO A 353 -20.41 0.42 10.72
CA PRO A 353 -21.02 1.58 11.36
C PRO A 353 -21.81 2.46 10.38
N ALA A 354 -22.86 3.12 10.89
CA ALA A 354 -23.71 4.00 10.09
C ALA A 354 -22.95 5.16 9.41
N GLU A 355 -21.87 5.65 10.03
CA GLU A 355 -21.02 6.69 9.44
C GLU A 355 -20.29 6.21 8.18
N VAL A 356 -19.89 4.94 8.13
CA VAL A 356 -19.23 4.33 6.97
C VAL A 356 -20.22 4.10 5.84
N LEU A 357 -21.44 3.63 6.17
CA LEU A 357 -22.54 3.49 5.23
C LEU A 357 -22.89 4.83 4.57
N LYS A 358 -23.05 5.87 5.41
CA LYS A 358 -23.31 7.25 4.96
C LYS A 358 -22.19 7.78 4.07
N ALA A 359 -20.92 7.61 4.46
CA ALA A 359 -19.78 8.06 3.66
C ALA A 359 -19.67 7.31 2.32
N SER A 360 -20.11 6.06 2.28
CA SER A 360 -20.11 5.22 1.08
C SER A 360 -21.36 5.42 0.20
N GLY A 361 -22.36 6.17 0.66
CA GLY A 361 -23.60 6.41 -0.07
C GLY A 361 -24.50 5.17 -0.22
N VAL A 362 -24.39 4.20 0.69
CA VAL A 362 -25.15 2.93 0.66
C VAL A 362 -25.96 2.75 1.94
N SER A 363 -27.05 1.98 1.86
CA SER A 363 -27.91 1.68 3.01
C SER A 363 -27.40 0.53 3.87
N GLU A 364 -26.62 -0.39 3.28
CA GLU A 364 -26.12 -1.58 3.96
C GLU A 364 -24.79 -2.05 3.33
N LEU A 365 -23.91 -2.57 4.18
CA LEU A 365 -22.72 -3.34 3.79
C LEU A 365 -22.63 -4.54 4.74
N LYS A 366 -22.58 -5.74 4.16
CA LYS A 366 -22.48 -7.01 4.90
C LYS A 366 -21.42 -7.87 4.25
N PHE A 367 -20.63 -8.53 5.08
CA PHE A 367 -19.64 -9.49 4.63
C PHE A 367 -20.23 -10.49 3.64
N GLY A 368 -19.65 -10.56 2.44
CA GLY A 368 -20.18 -11.32 1.32
C GLY A 368 -19.51 -10.93 0.01
N LYS A 369 -20.03 -11.43 -1.12
CA LYS A 369 -19.37 -11.29 -2.44
C LYS A 369 -19.10 -9.83 -2.84
N GLU A 370 -19.94 -8.90 -2.42
CA GLU A 370 -19.82 -7.45 -2.69
C GLU A 370 -19.08 -6.67 -1.59
N TYR A 371 -18.66 -7.34 -0.51
CA TYR A 371 -17.96 -6.72 0.61
C TYR A 371 -16.98 -7.68 1.30
N ILE A 372 -15.83 -7.89 0.66
CA ILE A 372 -14.69 -8.66 1.15
C ILE A 372 -13.51 -7.79 1.61
N ILE A 373 -13.56 -6.48 1.35
CA ILE A 373 -12.53 -5.49 1.72
C ILE A 373 -13.25 -4.31 2.39
N PRO A 374 -12.76 -3.81 3.56
CA PRO A 374 -13.39 -2.68 4.24
C PRO A 374 -13.26 -1.39 3.41
N LYS A 375 -14.10 -0.38 3.70
CA LYS A 375 -14.07 0.89 2.95
C LYS A 375 -12.94 1.80 3.46
N PRO A 376 -12.26 2.56 2.58
CA PRO A 376 -11.21 3.52 2.97
C PRO A 376 -11.56 4.47 4.12
N PHE A 377 -12.80 4.97 4.16
CA PHE A 377 -13.26 5.92 5.18
C PHE A 377 -13.77 5.24 6.47
N ASP A 378 -13.60 3.93 6.60
CA ASP A 378 -13.85 3.25 7.87
C ASP A 378 -12.73 3.57 8.86
N LYS A 379 -13.03 4.44 9.83
CA LYS A 379 -12.07 4.87 10.86
C LYS A 379 -11.51 3.70 11.68
N ARG A 380 -12.23 2.56 11.73
CA ARG A 380 -11.77 1.38 12.46
C ARG A 380 -10.55 0.73 11.82
N VAL A 381 -10.25 1.02 10.55
CA VAL A 381 -9.03 0.54 9.88
C VAL A 381 -7.79 0.96 10.67
N LEU A 382 -7.77 2.18 11.22
CA LEU A 382 -6.69 2.65 12.10
C LEU A 382 -6.50 1.74 13.32
N THR A 383 -7.59 1.46 14.03
CA THR A 383 -7.58 0.67 15.28
C THR A 383 -7.47 -0.84 15.05
N ALA A 384 -7.66 -1.30 13.82
CA ALA A 384 -7.48 -2.70 13.43
C ALA A 384 -6.04 -2.96 12.94
N VAL A 385 -5.58 -2.18 11.97
CA VAL A 385 -4.33 -2.42 11.25
C VAL A 385 -3.11 -1.97 12.06
N ALA A 386 -3.10 -0.74 12.59
CA ALA A 386 -1.91 -0.24 13.28
C ALA A 386 -1.53 -1.08 14.53
N PRO A 387 -2.48 -1.51 15.39
CA PRO A 387 -2.15 -2.42 16.50
C PRO A 387 -1.66 -3.79 16.06
N ALA A 388 -2.22 -4.36 14.98
CA ALA A 388 -1.77 -5.65 14.45
C ALA A 388 -0.33 -5.57 13.92
N VAL A 389 -0.01 -4.49 13.21
CA VAL A 389 1.34 -4.22 12.69
C VAL A 389 2.32 -3.97 13.84
N ALA A 390 1.96 -3.13 14.81
CA ALA A 390 2.79 -2.85 15.97
C ALA A 390 3.10 -4.11 16.78
N LYS A 391 2.08 -4.96 17.00
CA LYS A 391 2.25 -6.27 17.64
C LYS A 391 3.20 -7.17 16.85
N ALA A 392 3.02 -7.29 15.54
CA ALA A 392 3.91 -8.09 14.69
C ALA A 392 5.36 -7.58 14.72
N ALA A 393 5.58 -6.26 14.74
CA ALA A 393 6.92 -5.67 14.87
C ALA A 393 7.61 -6.03 16.19
N VAL A 394 6.85 -6.11 17.29
CA VAL A 394 7.35 -6.53 18.60
C VAL A 394 7.66 -8.02 18.60
N GLU A 395 6.77 -8.85 18.05
CA GLU A 395 6.96 -10.31 17.94
C GLU A 395 8.15 -10.67 17.04
N ASP A 396 8.39 -9.91 15.99
CA ASP A 396 9.56 -10.06 15.10
C ASP A 396 10.87 -9.53 15.72
N GLY A 397 10.82 -8.88 16.88
CA GLY A 397 11.99 -8.29 17.53
C GLY A 397 12.58 -7.08 16.81
N VAL A 398 11.80 -6.42 15.94
CA VAL A 398 12.24 -5.22 15.20
C VAL A 398 11.77 -3.92 15.84
N ALA A 399 10.88 -3.97 16.84
CA ALA A 399 10.46 -2.81 17.64
C ALA A 399 11.55 -2.35 18.62
N ARG A 400 11.64 -1.04 18.88
CA ARG A 400 12.50 -0.49 19.95
C ARG A 400 11.75 -0.32 21.28
N VAL A 401 10.42 -0.30 21.25
CA VAL A 401 9.59 -0.29 22.46
C VAL A 401 9.55 -1.68 23.08
N LYS A 402 9.88 -1.80 24.38
CA LYS A 402 9.99 -3.08 25.10
C LYS A 402 8.67 -3.54 25.75
N ASP A 403 7.91 -2.62 26.32
CA ASP A 403 6.68 -2.90 27.06
C ASP A 403 5.44 -2.49 26.23
N PHE A 404 5.15 -3.25 25.18
CA PHE A 404 4.02 -2.95 24.30
C PHE A 404 2.74 -3.66 24.73
N ASP A 405 1.74 -2.89 25.16
CA ASP A 405 0.37 -3.35 25.39
C ASP A 405 -0.52 -2.99 24.20
N VAL A 406 -0.90 -4.01 23.42
CA VAL A 406 -1.70 -3.86 22.21
C VAL A 406 -3.10 -3.32 22.48
N GLU A 407 -3.71 -3.66 23.63
CA GLU A 407 -5.07 -3.21 23.96
C GLU A 407 -5.05 -1.77 24.46
N ALA A 408 -4.09 -1.41 25.31
CA ALA A 408 -3.88 -0.02 25.71
C ALA A 408 -3.56 0.87 24.50
N TYR A 409 -2.75 0.38 23.55
CA TYR A 409 -2.45 1.07 22.32
C TYR A 409 -3.68 1.25 21.42
N ARG A 410 -4.49 0.19 21.24
CA ARG A 410 -5.76 0.27 20.50
C ARG A 410 -6.71 1.28 21.14
N ALA A 411 -6.84 1.26 22.47
CA ALA A 411 -7.68 2.21 23.21
C ALA A 411 -7.19 3.66 23.08
N LYS A 412 -5.87 3.88 23.02
CA LYS A 412 -5.29 5.20 22.75
C LYS A 412 -5.67 5.69 21.35
N LEU A 413 -5.53 4.86 20.32
CA LEU A 413 -5.90 5.23 18.94
C LEU A 413 -7.40 5.52 18.80
N ALA A 414 -8.26 4.77 19.50
CA ALA A 414 -9.70 4.96 19.46
C ALA A 414 -10.16 6.31 20.03
N LYS A 415 -9.37 6.95 20.91
CA LYS A 415 -9.65 8.30 21.42
C LYS A 415 -9.39 9.41 20.38
N GLY A 416 -8.76 9.08 19.25
CA GLY A 416 -8.33 10.04 18.24
C GLY A 416 -6.99 10.70 18.57
N PHE A 417 -6.58 11.63 17.70
CA PHE A 417 -5.33 12.38 17.79
C PHE A 417 -5.55 13.85 18.11
#